data_AF-A0A2V4TSG9-F1
#
_entry.id   AF-A0A2V4TSG9-F1
#
_cell.length_a   1.000
_cell.length_b   1.000
_cell.length_c   1.000
_cell.angle_alpha   90.00
_cell.angle_beta   90.00
_cell.angle_gamma   90.00
#
_symmetry.space_group_name_H-M   'P 1'
#
loop_
_entity.id
_entity.type
_entity.pdbx_description
1 polymer ?
#
loop_
_entity_poly.entity_id
_entity_poly.type
_entity_poly.pdbx_seq_one_letter_code
_entity_poly.pdbx_strand_id
1 'polypeptide(L)'
;MWLTGRIAPDFKTIADFRRNNGPGIRNVCSRFVVLCRDLKLFSQALVAIDGSKFKASNTRDRNFTMGKIDKRQQQIEESIQRALSRCWEGLAILL
;
A
#
# COMPACT_ATOMS: atom_id res chain seq x y z
N MET A 1 -10.13 12.22 -24.04
CA MET A 1 -9.55 11.04 -23.36
C MET A 1 -9.92 9.80 -24.18
N TRP A 2 -8.99 8.92 -24.57
CA TRP A 2 -9.28 7.83 -25.52
C TRP A 2 -10.22 6.75 -24.93
N LEU A 3 -10.10 6.51 -23.63
CA LEU A 3 -10.87 5.52 -22.87
C LEU A 3 -12.36 5.83 -22.74
N THR A 4 -12.77 7.09 -22.96
CA THR A 4 -14.17 7.54 -22.80
C THR A 4 -14.87 7.77 -24.14
N GLY A 5 -14.33 7.27 -25.26
CA GLY A 5 -14.95 7.43 -26.57
C GLY A 5 -15.12 8.90 -26.99
N ARG A 6 -14.13 9.75 -26.68
CA ARG A 6 -14.15 11.22 -26.87
C ARG A 6 -15.08 12.00 -25.94
N ILE A 7 -15.76 11.36 -25.00
CA ILE A 7 -16.47 12.09 -23.94
C ILE A 7 -15.44 12.83 -23.08
N ALA A 8 -15.68 14.12 -22.84
CA ALA A 8 -14.87 14.96 -21.96
C ALA A 8 -15.68 15.25 -20.68
N PRO A 9 -15.67 14.35 -19.69
CA PRO A 9 -16.36 14.59 -18.43
C PRO A 9 -15.77 15.82 -17.75
N ASP A 10 -16.64 16.65 -17.18
CA ASP A 10 -16.21 17.83 -16.43
C ASP A 10 -15.51 17.44 -15.11
N PHE A 11 -14.90 18.42 -14.46
CA PHE A 11 -14.19 18.21 -13.20
C PHE A 11 -15.08 17.58 -12.12
N LYS A 12 -16.36 17.99 -12.05
CA LYS A 12 -17.32 17.51 -11.04
C LYS A 12 -17.62 16.02 -11.26
N THR A 13 -17.89 15.63 -12.50
CA THR A 13 -18.16 14.24 -12.89
C THR A 13 -17.00 13.33 -12.55
N ILE A 14 -15.75 13.76 -12.82
CA ILE A 14 -14.55 13.00 -12.46
C ILE A 14 -14.40 12.90 -10.93
N ALA A 15 -14.65 14.00 -10.21
CA ALA A 15 -14.55 14.02 -8.75
C ALA A 15 -15.59 13.09 -8.09
N ASP A 16 -16.84 13.14 -8.55
CA ASP A 16 -17.92 12.30 -8.04
C ASP A 16 -17.69 10.82 -8.37
N PHE A 17 -17.20 10.51 -9.58
CA PHE A 17 -16.79 9.15 -9.93
C PHE A 17 -15.72 8.61 -8.97
N ARG A 18 -14.67 9.39 -8.70
CA ARG A 18 -13.60 8.99 -7.77
C ARG A 18 -14.12 8.81 -6.34
N ARG A 19 -14.99 9.71 -5.88
CA ARG A 19 -15.61 9.62 -4.55
C ARG A 19 -16.44 8.35 -4.39
N ASN A 20 -17.28 8.05 -5.37
CA ASN A 20 -18.23 6.93 -5.27
C ASN A 20 -17.58 5.56 -5.53
N ASN A 21 -16.45 5.52 -6.24
CA ASN A 21 -15.79 4.28 -6.65
C ASN A 21 -14.43 4.03 -5.97
N GLY A 22 -14.12 4.77 -4.90
CA GLY A 22 -12.83 4.70 -4.20
C GLY A 22 -12.33 3.27 -3.90
N PRO A 23 -13.15 2.36 -3.33
CA PRO A 23 -12.75 0.98 -3.09
C PRO A 23 -12.36 0.21 -4.36
N GLY A 24 -13.12 0.38 -5.45
CA GLY A 24 -12.84 -0.26 -6.74
C GLY A 24 -11.54 0.26 -7.36
N ILE A 25 -11.34 1.57 -7.35
CA ILE A 25 -10.11 2.20 -7.83
C ILE A 25 -8.89 1.68 -7.06
N ARG A 26 -8.99 1.59 -5.73
CA ARG A 26 -7.92 1.03 -4.89
C ARG A 26 -7.59 -0.42 -5.26
N ASN A 27 -8.61 -1.25 -5.46
CA ASN A 27 -8.42 -2.66 -5.80
C ASN A 27 -7.78 -2.83 -7.19
N VAL A 28 -8.23 -2.06 -8.18
CA VAL A 28 -7.64 -2.07 -9.53
C VAL A 28 -6.18 -1.63 -9.49
N CYS A 29 -5.88 -0.52 -8.81
CA CYS A 29 -4.49 -0.06 -8.66
C CYS A 29 -3.61 -1.09 -7.94
N SER A 30 -4.13 -1.75 -6.90
CA SER A 30 -3.39 -2.81 -6.20
C SER A 30 -3.08 -4.00 -7.10
N ARG A 31 -4.06 -4.47 -7.88
CA ARG A 31 -3.86 -5.56 -8.85
C ARG A 31 -2.90 -5.17 -9.97
N PHE A 32 -2.98 -3.93 -10.46
CA PHE A 32 -2.07 -3.39 -11.45
C PHE A 32 -0.61 -3.39 -10.96
N VAL A 33 -0.37 -2.96 -9.72
CA VAL A 33 0.99 -2.99 -9.13
C VAL A 33 1.52 -4.41 -9.00
N VAL A 34 0.69 -5.37 -8.59
CA VAL A 34 1.08 -6.79 -8.54
C VAL A 34 1.42 -7.28 -9.95
N LEU A 35 0.57 -7.01 -10.94
CA LEU A 35 0.82 -7.40 -12.34
C LEU A 35 2.14 -6.84 -12.87
N CYS A 36 2.44 -5.57 -12.62
CA CYS A 36 3.70 -4.97 -13.06
C CYS A 36 4.93 -5.58 -12.36
N ARG A 37 4.78 -6.07 -11.12
CA ARG A 37 5.85 -6.82 -10.43
C ARG A 37 6.06 -8.19 -11.04
N ASP A 38 4.98 -8.92 -11.33
CA ASP A 38 5.03 -10.25 -11.95
C ASP A 38 5.69 -10.18 -13.34
N LEU A 39 5.38 -9.13 -14.10
CA LEU A 39 5.97 -8.84 -15.41
C LEU A 39 7.39 -8.25 -15.34
N LYS A 40 7.96 -8.06 -14.14
CA LYS A 40 9.28 -7.46 -13.90
C LYS A 40 9.46 -6.09 -14.58
N LEU A 41 8.39 -5.31 -14.69
CA LEU A 41 8.40 -3.98 -15.29
C LEU A 41 9.04 -2.93 -14.37
N PHE A 42 9.20 -3.25 -13.08
CA PHE A 42 9.93 -2.41 -12.13
C PHE A 42 11.34 -2.98 -11.94
N SER A 43 12.34 -2.32 -12.52
CA SER A 43 13.77 -2.69 -12.37
C SER A 43 14.37 -2.30 -11.01
N GLN A 44 13.72 -1.37 -10.30
CA GLN A 44 14.04 -0.90 -8.95
C GLN A 44 12.74 -0.55 -8.20
N ALA A 45 12.77 -0.43 -6.87
CA ALA A 45 11.62 -0.04 -6.06
C ALA A 45 11.18 1.41 -6.38
N LEU A 46 10.37 1.58 -7.43
CA LEU A 46 9.84 2.87 -7.86
C LEU A 46 8.62 3.23 -7.01
N VAL A 47 8.79 4.17 -6.08
CA VAL A 47 7.68 4.76 -5.32
C VAL A 47 7.33 6.10 -5.95
N ALA A 48 6.26 6.13 -6.74
CA ALA A 48 5.71 7.38 -7.26
C ALA A 48 4.85 8.04 -6.17
N ILE A 49 5.30 9.18 -5.65
CA ILE A 49 4.54 10.01 -4.71
C ILE A 49 3.92 11.16 -5.51
N ASP A 50 2.68 10.99 -5.97
CA ASP A 50 1.90 12.07 -6.57
C ASP A 50 1.22 12.87 -5.44
N GLY A 51 1.77 14.05 -5.13
CA GLY A 51 1.15 15.07 -4.29
C GLY A 51 0.63 14.61 -2.91
N SER A 52 1.51 14.32 -1.97
CA SER A 52 1.11 14.07 -0.58
C SER A 52 1.18 15.36 0.26
N LYS A 53 0.05 15.81 0.82
CA LYS A 53 0.04 16.86 1.86
C LYS A 53 0.32 16.23 3.22
N PHE A 54 1.59 16.20 3.61
CA PHE A 54 1.98 15.77 4.95
C PHE A 54 1.75 16.90 5.95
N LYS A 55 0.83 16.69 6.89
CA LYS A 55 0.73 17.56 8.06
C LYS A 55 1.89 17.20 8.99
N ALA A 56 2.86 18.11 9.14
CA ALA A 56 3.90 17.94 10.15
C ALA A 56 3.25 17.91 11.54
N SER A 57 3.34 16.77 12.23
CA SER A 57 2.79 16.56 13.56
C SER A 57 3.90 15.99 14.45
N ASN A 58 4.44 16.82 15.33
CA ASN A 58 5.50 16.45 16.26
C ASN A 58 4.94 15.98 17.63
N THR A 59 3.72 15.46 17.67
CA THR A 59 3.17 14.87 18.89
C THR A 59 4.01 13.63 19.25
N ARG A 60 4.16 13.35 20.56
CA ARG A 60 5.02 12.25 21.08
C ARG A 60 4.83 10.92 20.35
N ASP A 61 3.60 10.58 19.95
CA ASP A 61 3.25 9.32 19.29
C ASP A 61 3.43 9.34 17.76
N ARG A 62 3.62 10.53 17.18
CA ARG A 62 3.74 10.77 15.74
C ARG A 62 5.10 11.32 15.32
N ASN A 63 6.02 11.51 16.27
CA ASN A 63 7.43 11.73 15.95
C ASN A 63 8.14 10.38 15.74
N PHE A 64 8.84 10.27 14.61
CA PHE A 64 9.63 9.11 14.24
C PHE A 64 11.09 9.52 14.25
N THR A 65 11.85 8.97 15.19
CA THR A 65 13.31 9.05 15.25
C THR A 65 13.90 7.75 14.75
N MET A 66 15.18 7.74 14.36
CA MET A 66 15.83 6.51 13.88
C MET A 66 15.66 5.35 14.86
N GLY A 67 15.93 5.58 16.15
CA GLY A 67 15.73 4.55 17.18
C GLY A 67 14.27 4.11 17.39
N LYS A 68 13.27 4.93 17.05
CA LYS A 68 11.86 4.50 17.06
C LYS A 68 11.53 3.63 15.85
N ILE A 69 12.13 3.91 14.70
CA ILE A 69 11.99 3.08 13.50
C ILE A 69 12.63 1.71 13.76
N ASP A 70 13.87 1.68 14.29
CA ASP A 70 14.58 0.44 14.60
C ASP A 70 13.79 -0.46 15.56
N LYS A 71 13.27 0.12 16.65
CA LYS A 71 12.41 -0.60 17.60
C LYS A 71 11.14 -1.14 16.94
N ARG A 72 10.51 -0.35 16.06
CA ARG A 72 9.28 -0.78 15.37
C ARG A 72 9.57 -1.88 14.36
N GLN A 73 10.72 -1.84 13.69
CA GLN A 73 11.18 -2.89 12.80
C GLN A 73 11.43 -4.20 13.56
N GLN A 74 12.09 -4.14 14.72
CA GLN A 74 12.27 -5.30 15.61
C GLN A 74 10.93 -5.90 16.04
N GLN A 75 9.98 -5.08 16.49
CA GLN A 75 8.65 -5.56 16.89
C GLN A 75 7.88 -6.22 15.74
N ILE A 76 8.02 -5.71 14.52
CA ILE A 76 7.41 -6.30 13.32
C ILE A 76 8.05 -7.66 13.05
N GLU A 77 9.38 -7.75 13.08
CA GLU A 77 10.12 -8.99 12.89
C GLU A 77 9.70 -10.05 13.92
N GLU A 78 9.66 -9.70 15.21
CA GLU A 78 9.18 -10.60 16.28
C GLU A 78 7.73 -11.05 16.06
N SER A 79 6.88 -10.17 15.53
CA SER A 79 5.48 -10.51 15.23
C SER A 79 5.37 -11.44 14.03
N ILE A 80 6.21 -11.26 13.01
CA ILE A 80 6.32 -12.15 11.85
C ILE A 80 6.84 -13.52 12.31
N GLN A 81 7.91 -13.56 13.09
CA GLN A 81 8.45 -14.80 13.64
C GLN A 81 7.40 -15.55 14.45
N ARG A 82 6.66 -14.89 15.35
CA ARG A 82 5.55 -15.52 16.08
C ARG A 82 4.45 -16.04 15.17
N ALA A 83 4.05 -15.27 14.15
CA ALA A 83 3.02 -15.70 13.21
C ALA A 83 3.48 -16.93 12.40
N LEU A 84 4.73 -16.95 11.96
CA LEU A 84 5.35 -18.07 11.29
C LEU A 84 5.41 -19.28 12.22
N SER A 85 5.96 -19.17 13.44
CA SER A 85 6.03 -20.28 14.40
C SER A 85 4.67 -20.93 14.64
N ARG A 86 3.60 -20.14 14.79
CA ARG A 86 2.23 -20.67 14.95
C ARG A 86 1.73 -21.40 13.70
N CYS A 87 2.13 -20.97 12.49
CA CYS A 87 1.83 -21.71 11.26
C CYS A 87 2.63 -23.02 11.17
N TRP A 88 3.90 -23.03 11.57
CA TRP A 88 4.76 -24.20 11.52
C TRP A 88 4.42 -25.25 12.60
N GLU A 89 3.96 -24.83 13.78
CA GLU A 89 3.46 -25.73 14.84
C GLU A 89 2.26 -26.58 14.37
N GLY A 90 1.42 -26.06 13.46
CA GLY A 90 0.32 -26.83 12.87
C GLY A 90 0.76 -27.91 11.88
N LEU A 91 1.94 -27.78 11.27
CA LEU A 91 2.52 -28.77 10.35
C LEU A 91 3.31 -29.86 11.09
N ALA A 92 3.87 -29.55 12.26
CA ALA A 92 4.62 -30.52 13.08
C ALA A 92 3.73 -31.56 13.79
N ILE A 93 2.40 -31.36 13.82
CA ILE A 93 1.45 -32.34 14.38
C ILE A 93 0.95 -33.34 13.30
N LEU A 94 1.26 -33.10 12.02
CA LEU A 94 0.85 -33.93 10.87
C LEU A 94 1.99 -34.78 10.28
N LEU A 95 3.18 -34.77 10.89
CA LEU A 95 4.31 -35.67 10.61
C LEU A 95 4.67 -36.44 11.89
#